data_AF-A0A158CLP8-F1
#
_entry.id   AF-A0A158CLP8-F1
#
_cell.length_a   1.000
_cell.length_b   1.000
_cell.length_c   1.000
_cell.angle_alpha   90.00
_cell.angle_beta   90.00
_cell.angle_gamma   90.00
#
_symmetry.space_group_name_H-M   'P 1'
#
loop_
_entity.id
_entity.type
_entity.pdbx_description
1 polymer ?
#
loop_
_entity_poly.entity_id
_entity_poly.type
_entity_poly.pdbx_seq_one_letter_code
_entity_poly.pdbx_strand_id
1 'polypeptide(L)' 'MRTAVPDKNVRKLLQRYPEFEVTRTDHHVRVRHRISRDFIIISLTPSDWRSLRKVERDLAHLEAGMGYLRRSALRRS' A
#
# COMPACT_ATOMS: atom_id res chain seq x y z
N MET A 1 -21.52 -4.87 -0.25
CA MET A 1 -20.09 -4.94 0.14
C MET A 1 -19.46 -3.56 0.03
N ARG A 2 -19.09 -2.92 1.15
CA ARG A 2 -18.38 -1.64 1.13
C ARG A 2 -16.98 -1.89 0.57
N THR A 3 -16.67 -1.30 -0.58
CA THR A 3 -15.35 -1.52 -1.19
C THR A 3 -14.27 -0.87 -0.34
N ALA A 4 -13.30 -1.68 0.11
CA ALA A 4 -12.19 -1.22 0.95
C ALA A 4 -11.32 -0.15 0.27
N VAL A 5 -11.39 -0.03 -1.06
CA VAL A 5 -10.68 1.01 -1.80
C VAL A 5 -11.70 1.74 -2.69
N PRO A 6 -12.01 3.02 -2.40
CA PRO A 6 -12.99 3.79 -3.17
C PRO A 6 -12.48 4.08 -4.59
N ASP A 7 -11.17 4.29 -4.75
CA ASP A 7 -10.51 4.50 -6.03
C ASP A 7 -10.52 3.22 -6.91
N LYS A 8 -11.03 3.34 -8.13
CA LYS A 8 -11.11 2.25 -9.11
C LYS A 8 -9.74 1.85 -9.66
N ASN A 9 -8.84 2.79 -9.90
CA ASN A 9 -7.50 2.55 -10.43
C ASN A 9 -6.62 1.88 -9.39
N VAL A 10 -6.64 2.36 -8.15
CA VAL A 10 -5.90 1.70 -7.05
C VAL A 10 -6.44 0.30 -6.80
N ARG A 11 -7.77 0.10 -6.88
CA ARG A 11 -8.36 -1.24 -6.77
C ARG A 11 -7.85 -2.19 -7.86
N LYS A 12 -7.84 -1.75 -9.12
CA LYS A 12 -7.30 -2.54 -10.24
C LYS A 12 -5.81 -2.83 -10.06
N LEU A 13 -5.05 -1.86 -9.56
CA LEU A 13 -3.63 -2.03 -9.30
C LEU A 13 -3.39 -3.09 -8.21
N LEU A 14 -4.11 -3.00 -7.09
CA LEU A 14 -4.00 -3.96 -5.98
C LEU A 14 -4.44 -5.37 -6.38
N GLN A 15 -5.37 -5.52 -7.33
CA GLN A 15 -5.74 -6.82 -7.89
C GLN A 15 -4.58 -7.54 -8.59
N ARG A 16 -3.54 -6.81 -9.05
CA ARG A 16 -2.35 -7.41 -9.66
C ARG A 16 -1.41 -8.04 -8.64
N TYR A 17 -1.62 -7.80 -7.34
CA TYR A 17 -0.76 -8.27 -6.25
C TYR A 17 -1.55 -9.17 -5.29
N PRO A 18 -1.77 -10.46 -5.63
CA PRO A 18 -2.53 -11.39 -4.79
C PRO A 18 -1.85 -11.72 -3.44
N GLU A 19 -0.53 -11.49 -3.40
CA GLU A 19 0.35 -11.62 -2.24
C GLU A 19 0.05 -10.58 -1.14
N PHE A 20 -0.72 -9.54 -1.46
CA PHE A 20 -0.97 -8.41 -0.57
C PHE A 20 -2.35 -8.48 0.08
N GLU A 21 -2.38 -8.15 1.37
CA GLU A 21 -3.59 -7.95 2.15
C GLU A 21 -3.88 -6.46 2.28
N VAL A 22 -5.12 -6.08 1.94
CA VAL A 22 -5.54 -4.69 1.91
C VAL A 22 -6.56 -4.46 3.01
N THR A 23 -6.25 -3.54 3.93
CA THR A 23 -7.16 -3.12 5.01
C THR A 23 -7.41 -1.62 4.89
N ARG A 24 -8.68 -1.20 4.91
CA ARG A 24 -9.04 0.21 4.92
C ARG A 24 -9.22 0.70 6.35
N THR A 25 -8.60 1.83 6.66
CA THR A 25 -8.81 2.56 7.91
C THR A 25 -9.21 3.98 7.58
N ASP A 26 -10.51 4.25 7.60
CA ASP A 26 -11.10 5.58 7.38
C ASP A 26 -10.62 6.27 6.09
N HIS A 27 -9.59 7.14 6.21
CA HIS A 27 -8.92 7.88 5.13
C HIS A 27 -7.67 7.20 4.53
N HIS A 28 -7.26 6.06 5.05
CA HIS A 28 -6.05 5.35 4.64
C HIS A 28 -6.34 3.92 4.19
N VAL A 29 -5.45 3.39 3.35
CA VAL A 29 -5.39 1.99 2.97
C VAL A 29 -4.04 1.46 3.41
N ARG A 30 -4.06 0.47 4.29
CA ARG A 30 -2.88 -0.30 4.63
C ARG A 30 -2.77 -1.49 3.69
N VAL A 31 -1.61 -1.63 3.05
CA VAL A 31 -1.29 -2.78 2.20
C VAL A 31 -0.15 -3.55 2.87
N ARG A 32 -0.39 -4.81 3.21
CA ARG A 32 0.56 -5.68 3.91
C ARG A 32 0.96 -6.84 3.01
N HIS A 33 2.25 -7.15 2.95
CA HIS A 33 2.74 -8.36 2.30
C HIS A 33 2.47 -9.58 3.19
N ARG A 34 1.84 -10.63 2.65
CA ARG A 34 1.46 -11.82 3.44
C ARG A 34 2.66 -12.51 4.09
N ILE A 35 3.70 -12.74 3.31
CA ILE A 35 4.90 -13.47 3.74
C ILE A 35 5.79 -12.61 4.65
N SER A 36 6.30 -11.48 4.17
CA SER A 36 7.26 -10.65 4.93
C SER A 36 6.63 -9.90 6.11
N ARG A 37 5.29 -9.85 6.20
CA ARG A 37 4.51 -9.05 7.15
C ARG A 37 4.78 -7.54 7.08
N ASP A 38 5.62 -7.10 6.16
CA ASP A 38 5.89 -5.68 5.93
C ASP A 38 4.67 -5.01 5.29
N PHE A 39 4.59 -3.68 5.39
CA PHE A 39 3.43 -2.95 4.92
C PHE A 39 3.78 -1.55 4.43
N ILE A 40 2.86 -0.97 3.66
CA ILE A 40 2.81 0.45 3.32
C ILE A 40 1.45 1.02 3.73
N ILE A 41 1.38 2.35 3.84
CA ILE A 41 0.14 3.09 4.11
C ILE A 41 -0.06 4.06 2.96
N ILE A 42 -1.24 4.00 2.34
CA ILE A 42 -1.65 4.86 1.23
C ILE A 42 -2.75 5.78 1.75
N SER A 43 -2.57 7.09 1.64
CA SER A 43 -3.60 8.07 1.95
C SER A 43 -4.57 8.21 0.78
N LEU A 44 -5.88 8.20 1.06
CA LEU A 44 -6.95 8.31 0.06
C LEU A 44 -7.53 9.74 0.00
N THR A 45 -6.71 10.77 0.20
CA THR A 45 -7.21 12.16 0.12
C THR A 45 -7.32 12.62 -1.34
N PRO A 46 -8.28 13.50 -1.71
CA PRO A 46 -8.45 14.01 -3.08
C PRO A 46 -7.18 14.68 -3.66
N SER A 47 -6.32 15.25 -2.82
CA SER A 47 -5.05 15.86 -3.23
C SER A 47 -3.97 14.81 -3.58
N ASP A 48 -4.11 13.58 -3.09
CA ASP A 48 -3.18 12.48 -3.34
C ASP A 48 -3.42 11.78 -4.68
N TRP A 49 -4.36 12.17 -5.55
CA TRP A 49 -4.64 11.40 -6.78
C TRP A 49 -3.58 11.61 -7.88
N ARG A 50 -2.64 12.55 -7.67
CA ARG A 50 -1.31 12.56 -8.34
C ARG A 50 -0.44 11.34 -7.99
N SER A 51 -0.87 10.51 -7.04
CA SER A 51 -0.12 9.42 -6.42
C SER A 51 -0.32 8.04 -7.03
N LEU A 52 -1.03 7.82 -8.16
CA LEU A 52 -1.10 6.44 -8.70
C LEU A 52 0.31 5.88 -8.98
N ARG A 53 1.20 6.69 -9.59
CA ARG A 53 2.62 6.34 -9.78
C ARG A 53 3.39 6.17 -8.46
N LYS A 54 3.02 6.93 -7.43
CA LYS A 54 3.62 6.82 -6.09
C LYS A 54 3.16 5.52 -5.41
N VAL A 55 1.89 5.17 -5.53
CA VAL A 55 1.31 3.91 -5.04
C VAL A 55 1.93 2.73 -5.78
N GLU A 56 2.06 2.78 -7.11
CA GLU A 56 2.78 1.77 -7.88
C GLU A 56 4.22 1.60 -7.37
N ARG A 57 4.93 2.71 -7.13
CA ARG A 57 6.29 2.67 -6.60
C ARG A 57 6.34 2.11 -5.18
N ASP A 58 5.42 2.50 -4.30
CA ASP A 58 5.36 2.01 -2.93
C ASP A 58 5.01 0.51 -2.90
N LEU A 59 4.15 0.03 -3.80
CA LEU A 59 3.85 -1.40 -3.97
C LEU A 59 5.05 -2.17 -4.49
N ALA A 60 5.78 -1.64 -5.49
CA ALA A 60 7.01 -2.25 -5.98
C ALA A 60 8.09 -2.31 -4.88
N HIS A 61 8.19 -1.26 -4.04
CA HIS A 61 9.06 -1.29 -2.87
C HIS A 61 8.62 -2.33 -1.85
N LEU A 62 7.32 -2.48 -1.61
CA LEU A 62 6.81 -3.51 -0.69
C LEU A 62 7.10 -4.92 -1.21
N GLU A 63 6.93 -5.16 -2.50
CA GLU A 63 7.29 -6.41 -3.19
C GLU A 63 8.79 -6.72 -3.05
N ALA A 64 9.64 -5.70 -3.21
CA ALA A 64 11.09 -5.80 -3.00
C ALA A 64 11.51 -5.91 -1.51
N GLY A 65 10.55 -6.01 -0.57
CA GLY A 65 10.84 -6.11 0.87
C GLY A 65 11.31 -4.79 1.51
N MET A 66 11.09 -3.65 0.85
CA MET A 66 11.40 -2.30 1.34
C MET A 66 10.15 -1.57 1.86
N GLY A 67 9.31 -2.25 2.62
CA GLY A 67 8.16 -1.65 3.28
C GLY A 67 8.55 -0.81 4.50
N TYR A 68 7.56 -0.48 5.32
CA TYR A 68 7.70 0.38 6.47
C TYR A 68 8.57 -0.23 7.59
N LEU A 69 8.47 -1.55 7.83
CA LEU A 69 9.26 -2.24 8.85
C LEU A 69 10.75 -2.20 8.51
N ARG A 70 11.12 -2.50 7.26
CA ARG A 70 12.51 -2.44 6.81
C ARG A 70 13.08 -1.02 6.88
N ARG A 71 12.32 -0.03 6.40
CA ARG A 71 12.73 1.39 6.47
C ARG A 71 12.88 1.89 7.92
N SER A 72 12.02 1.44 8.82
CA SER A 72 12.11 1.79 10.23
C SER A 72 13.32 1.15 10.92
N ALA A 73 13.67 -0.09 10.56
CA ALA A 73 14.88 -0.76 11.06
C ALA A 73 16.16 -0.01 10.64
N LEU A 74 16.26 0.43 9.37
CA LEU A 74 17.41 1.18 8.86
C LEU A 74 17.60 2.57 9.52
N ARG A 75 16.53 3.17 10.05
CA ARG A 75 16.63 4.46 10.77
C ARG A 75 17.10 4.32 12.21
N ARG A 76 17.13 3.09 12.74
CA ARG A 76 17.51 2.81 14.14
C ARG A 76 18.94 2.27 14.26
N SER A 77 19.62 1.99 13.14
CA SER A 77 21.06 1.67 13.08
C SER A 77 21.89 2.93 12.94
#